data_AF-A0A2G9XPB0-F1
#
_entry.id   AF-A0A2G9XPB0-F1
#
_cell.length_a   1.000
_cell.length_b   1.000
_cell.length_c   1.000
_cell.angle_alpha   90.00
_cell.angle_beta   90.00
_cell.angle_gamma   90.00
#
_symmetry.space_group_name_H-M   'P 1'
#
loop_
_entity.id
_entity.type
_entity.pdbx_description
1 polymer ?
#
loop_
_entity_poly.entity_id
_entity_poly.type
_entity_poly.pdbx_seq_one_letter_code
_entity_poly.pdbx_strand_id
1 'polypeptide(L)'
;MVIGVVLGVVVAAKRGGKFDTFNVSFALIFYSVPTFWIGLLLILQFSSNLGWLPSGRAFPISWTLKGFPEAYNSNVTVSDASLLMTLNFNFQETSKLIMGYVWHIILPFLTLTLYTYGGFLLLTRATMIDALTEDYIVTARAKGLPEIKVLYKHALKNASLPLITSAVLSFAFMVSGAVITETVFNYP
;
A
#
# COMPACT_ATOMS: atom_id res chain seq x y z
N MET A 1 -3.64 -4.20 0.53
CA MET A 1 -3.96 -5.57 1.00
C MET A 1 -4.64 -5.60 2.37
N VAL A 2 -3.92 -5.31 3.47
CA VAL A 2 -4.46 -5.44 4.84
C VAL A 2 -5.78 -4.70 5.03
N ILE A 3 -5.84 -3.45 4.56
CA ILE A 3 -7.06 -2.62 4.59
C ILE A 3 -8.21 -3.29 3.84
N GLY A 4 -7.95 -3.88 2.66
CA GLY A 4 -8.96 -4.59 1.86
C GLY A 4 -9.48 -5.84 2.55
N VAL A 5 -8.61 -6.61 3.21
CA VAL A 5 -9.02 -7.78 4.00
C VAL A 5 -9.88 -7.36 5.20
N VAL A 6 -9.41 -6.39 5.99
CA VAL A 6 -10.15 -5.92 7.17
C VAL A 6 -11.51 -5.36 6.79
N LEU A 7 -11.58 -4.52 5.75
CA LEU A 7 -12.85 -3.97 5.28
C LEU A 7 -13.73 -5.05 4.62
N GLY A 8 -13.15 -6.01 3.89
CA GLY A 8 -13.87 -7.13 3.30
C GLY A 8 -14.58 -8.01 4.34
N VAL A 9 -13.94 -8.27 5.49
CA VAL A 9 -14.56 -8.96 6.63
C VAL A 9 -15.77 -8.20 7.16
N VAL A 10 -15.62 -6.89 7.38
CA VAL A 10 -16.70 -6.03 7.89
C VAL A 10 -17.86 -5.93 6.89
N VAL A 11 -17.54 -5.82 5.60
CA VAL A 11 -18.49 -5.74 4.50
C VAL A 11 -19.27 -7.05 4.35
N ALA A 12 -18.61 -8.21 4.47
CA ALA A 12 -19.27 -9.51 4.45
C ALA A 12 -20.22 -9.71 5.63
N ALA A 13 -19.82 -9.27 6.83
CA ALA A 13 -20.66 -9.34 8.03
C ALA A 13 -21.94 -8.50 7.93
N LYS A 14 -21.86 -7.36 7.24
CA LYS A 14 -22.99 -6.42 7.01
C LYS A 14 -23.46 -6.46 5.55
N ARG A 15 -23.50 -7.65 4.95
CA ARG A 15 -23.90 -7.85 3.56
C ARG A 15 -25.26 -7.24 3.27
N GLY A 16 -25.39 -6.55 2.14
CA GLY A 16 -26.63 -5.92 1.68
C GLY A 16 -26.91 -4.54 2.30
N GLY A 17 -26.09 -4.06 3.23
CA GLY A 17 -26.18 -2.70 3.75
C GLY A 17 -25.58 -1.66 2.80
N LYS A 18 -25.93 -0.38 3.00
CA LYS A 18 -25.36 0.74 2.21
C LYS A 18 -23.83 0.79 2.27
N PHE A 19 -23.24 0.40 3.41
CA PHE A 19 -21.80 0.32 3.58
C PHE A 19 -21.17 -0.81 2.74
N ASP A 20 -21.84 -1.96 2.60
CA ASP A 20 -21.41 -3.05 1.72
C ASP A 20 -21.44 -2.58 0.26
N THR A 21 -22.59 -2.07 -0.19
CA THR A 21 -22.77 -1.61 -1.58
C THR A 21 -21.75 -0.55 -1.97
N PHE A 22 -21.51 0.46 -1.12
CA PHE A 22 -20.52 1.50 -1.40
C PHE A 22 -19.11 0.94 -1.57
N ASN A 23 -18.65 0.12 -0.61
CA ASN A 23 -17.30 -0.41 -0.65
C ASN A 23 -17.10 -1.41 -1.79
N VAL A 24 -18.10 -2.22 -2.11
CA VAL A 24 -18.05 -3.17 -3.23
C VAL A 24 -18.06 -2.42 -4.56
N SER A 25 -18.93 -1.44 -4.75
CA SER A 25 -18.94 -0.62 -5.98
C SER A 25 -17.63 0.12 -6.16
N PHE A 26 -17.11 0.74 -5.09
CA PHE A 26 -15.81 1.40 -5.12
C PHE A 26 -14.69 0.40 -5.47
N ALA A 27 -14.64 -0.75 -4.80
CA ALA A 27 -13.66 -1.80 -5.08
C ALA A 27 -13.74 -2.32 -6.52
N LEU A 28 -14.94 -2.51 -7.06
CA LEU A 28 -15.14 -2.94 -8.45
C LEU A 28 -14.60 -1.91 -9.43
N ILE A 29 -14.90 -0.62 -9.23
CA ILE A 29 -14.40 0.45 -10.10
C ILE A 29 -12.87 0.42 -10.16
N PHE A 30 -12.20 0.44 -9.01
CA PHE A 30 -10.73 0.49 -8.98
C PHE A 30 -10.07 -0.83 -9.37
N TYR A 31 -10.73 -1.97 -9.18
CA TYR A 31 -10.19 -3.27 -9.61
C TYR A 31 -10.35 -3.51 -11.11
N SER A 32 -11.39 -2.94 -11.73
CA SER A 32 -11.64 -3.05 -13.17
C SER A 32 -10.84 -2.06 -14.01
N VAL A 33 -10.35 -0.97 -13.43
CA VAL A 33 -9.49 0.01 -14.12
C VAL A 33 -8.04 -0.51 -14.14
N PRO A 34 -7.36 -0.54 -15.30
CA PRO A 34 -5.95 -0.93 -15.34
C PRO A 34 -5.10 -0.05 -14.43
N THR A 35 -4.13 -0.65 -13.72
CA THR A 35 -3.31 0.04 -12.70
C THR A 35 -2.63 1.31 -13.23
N PHE A 36 -2.19 1.30 -14.49
CA PHE A 36 -1.56 2.47 -15.11
C PHE A 36 -2.51 3.66 -15.31
N TRP A 37 -3.79 3.40 -15.62
CA TRP A 37 -4.80 4.46 -15.76
C TRP A 37 -5.05 5.15 -14.42
N ILE A 38 -5.09 4.38 -13.32
CA ILE A 38 -5.20 4.94 -11.97
C ILE A 38 -4.01 5.87 -11.70
N GLY A 39 -2.80 5.44 -12.07
CA GLY A 39 -1.60 6.28 -12.00
C GLY A 39 -1.72 7.58 -12.78
N LEU A 40 -2.08 7.50 -14.07
CA LEU A 40 -2.24 8.66 -14.91
C LEU A 40 -3.33 9.62 -14.40
N LEU A 41 -4.46 9.11 -13.93
CA LEU A 41 -5.54 9.93 -13.36
C LEU A 41 -5.12 10.62 -12.07
N LEU A 42 -4.37 9.93 -11.20
CA LEU A 42 -3.85 10.53 -9.97
C LEU A 42 -2.79 11.60 -10.27
N ILE A 43 -1.91 11.37 -11.24
CA ILE A 43 -0.95 12.40 -11.69
C ILE A 43 -1.72 13.60 -12.25
N LEU A 44 -2.69 13.38 -13.13
CA LEU A 44 -3.48 14.45 -13.73
C LEU A 44 -4.19 15.29 -12.66
N GLN A 45 -4.83 14.64 -11.69
CA GLN A 45 -5.60 15.35 -10.67
C GLN A 45 -4.70 16.01 -9.61
N PHE A 46 -3.79 15.25 -8.99
CA PHE A 46 -3.01 15.75 -7.85
C PHE A 46 -1.76 16.52 -8.24
N SER A 47 -1.19 16.25 -9.41
CA SER A 47 -0.02 16.96 -9.88
C SER A 47 -0.38 18.09 -10.83
N SER A 48 -1.14 17.83 -11.90
CA SER A 48 -1.39 18.86 -12.93
C SER A 48 -2.45 19.88 -12.50
N ASN A 49 -3.58 19.43 -11.93
CA ASN A 49 -4.67 20.34 -11.56
C ASN A 49 -4.41 20.99 -10.20
N LEU A 50 -4.07 20.19 -9.19
CA LEU A 50 -3.94 20.66 -7.81
C LEU A 50 -2.54 21.14 -7.44
N GLY A 51 -1.49 20.66 -8.12
CA GLY A 51 -0.10 20.97 -7.77
C GLY A 51 0.32 20.50 -6.38
N TRP A 52 -0.44 19.59 -5.76
CA TRP A 52 -0.17 19.10 -4.41
C TRP A 52 0.96 18.08 -4.41
N LEU A 53 1.01 17.20 -5.42
CA LEU A 53 1.92 16.07 -5.44
C LEU A 53 2.80 16.10 -6.71
N PRO A 54 4.03 15.55 -6.65
CA PRO A 54 4.96 15.58 -7.77
C PRO A 54 4.52 14.57 -8.85
N SER A 55 4.66 14.92 -10.12
CA SER A 55 4.13 14.09 -11.22
C SER A 55 4.86 12.75 -11.42
N GLY A 56 6.01 12.55 -10.77
CA GLY A 56 6.83 11.34 -10.89
C GLY A 56 8.27 11.57 -10.40
N ARG A 57 9.15 10.59 -10.67
CA ARG A 57 10.55 10.44 -10.20
C ARG A 57 10.69 10.08 -8.73
N ALA A 58 11.86 9.59 -8.35
CA ALA A 58 12.21 9.25 -6.96
C ALA A 58 12.51 10.47 -6.09
N PHE A 59 12.90 11.58 -6.70
CA PHE A 59 13.42 12.77 -6.02
C PHE A 59 13.10 14.04 -6.82
N PRO A 60 13.14 15.23 -6.19
CA PRO A 60 12.88 16.48 -6.87
C PRO A 60 13.98 16.81 -7.89
N ILE A 61 13.57 17.40 -9.02
CA ILE A 61 14.47 17.77 -10.13
C ILE A 61 15.56 18.78 -9.71
N SER A 62 15.36 19.51 -8.60
CA SER A 62 16.36 20.42 -8.07
C SER A 62 17.64 19.72 -7.64
N TRP A 63 17.57 18.47 -7.19
CA TRP A 63 18.75 17.75 -6.70
C TRP A 63 19.65 17.25 -7.82
N THR A 64 19.10 16.93 -8.98
CA THR A 64 19.91 16.59 -10.16
C THR A 64 20.70 17.79 -10.68
N LEU A 65 20.20 19.00 -10.45
CA LEU A 65 20.81 20.24 -10.94
C LEU A 65 21.74 20.90 -9.92
N LYS A 66 21.40 20.83 -8.62
CA LYS A 66 22.13 21.51 -7.53
C LYS A 66 22.98 20.57 -6.66
N GLY A 67 22.91 19.26 -6.89
CA GLY A 67 23.49 18.25 -6.00
C GLY A 67 22.47 17.74 -4.98
N PHE A 68 22.65 16.49 -4.57
CA PHE A 68 21.87 15.88 -3.50
C PHE A 68 22.27 16.50 -2.15
N PRO A 69 21.33 16.67 -1.21
CA PRO A 69 21.69 17.06 0.15
C PRO A 69 22.60 16.00 0.76
N GLU A 70 23.75 16.40 1.29
CA GLU A 70 24.68 15.49 1.94
C GLU A 70 24.25 15.29 3.40
N ALA A 71 23.75 14.10 3.74
CA ALA A 71 23.34 13.75 5.10
C ALA A 71 24.51 13.82 6.11
N TYR A 72 25.72 13.82 5.58
CA TYR A 72 26.91 13.47 6.29
C TYR A 72 28.14 14.06 5.60
N ASN A 73 29.06 14.65 6.36
CA ASN A 73 30.35 15.12 5.84
C ASN A 73 31.51 14.34 6.47
N SER A 74 32.33 13.68 5.63
CA SER A 74 33.56 13.01 6.05
C SER A 74 34.77 13.89 5.90
N ASN A 75 35.42 14.11 7.04
CA ASN A 75 36.77 14.61 7.08
C ASN A 75 37.69 13.45 7.43
N VAL A 76 38.58 13.10 6.51
CA VAL A 76 39.65 12.12 6.75
C VAL A 76 40.92 12.92 7.02
N THR A 77 41.43 12.79 8.24
CA THR A 77 42.71 13.39 8.63
C THR A 77 43.75 12.29 8.68
N VAL A 78 44.75 12.39 7.81
CA VAL A 78 45.91 11.50 7.80
C VAL A 78 47.05 12.20 8.54
N SER A 79 47.46 11.64 9.67
CA SER A 79 48.73 11.99 10.32
C SER A 79 49.69 10.81 10.18
N ASP A 80 51.00 11.07 10.18
CA ASP A 80 52.07 10.13 9.83
C ASP A 80 51.98 8.73 10.46
N ALA A 81 51.27 8.57 11.59
CA ALA A 81 51.05 7.29 12.28
C ALA A 81 49.58 6.87 12.48
N SER A 82 48.59 7.64 12.02
CA SER A 82 47.17 7.30 12.18
C SER A 82 46.25 7.89 11.12
N LEU A 83 45.28 7.09 10.70
CA LEU A 83 44.17 7.52 9.87
C LEU A 83 42.93 7.67 10.77
N LEU A 84 42.47 8.91 10.94
CA LEU A 84 41.21 9.18 11.64
C LEU A 84 40.16 9.63 10.63
N MET A 85 39.06 8.89 10.60
CA MET A 85 37.86 9.26 9.84
C MET A 85 36.84 9.81 10.84
N THR A 86 36.53 11.11 10.75
CA THR A 86 35.51 11.71 11.60
C THR A 86 34.19 11.74 10.86
N LEU A 87 33.16 11.19 11.50
CA LEU A 87 31.79 11.26 11.02
C LEU A 87 30.94 12.35 11.71
N ASN A 88 30.69 13.47 11.02
CA ASN A 88 29.67 14.46 11.41
C ASN A 88 28.37 14.33 10.57
N PHE A 89 27.25 14.10 11.26
CA PHE A 89 25.92 13.95 10.65
C PHE A 89 25.15 15.26 10.73
N ASN A 90 24.67 15.74 9.58
CA ASN A 90 23.83 16.92 9.53
C ASN A 90 22.35 16.52 9.50
N PHE A 91 21.66 16.74 10.63
CA PHE A 91 20.22 16.42 10.75
C PHE A 91 19.35 17.22 9.77
N GLN A 92 19.73 18.47 9.48
CA GLN A 92 18.95 19.34 8.61
C GLN A 92 18.96 18.85 7.16
N GLU A 93 20.13 18.49 6.63
CA GLU A 93 20.24 17.96 5.26
C GLU A 93 19.67 16.53 5.15
N THR A 94 19.83 15.72 6.19
CA THR A 94 19.21 14.38 6.27
C THR A 94 17.68 14.47 6.21
N SER A 95 17.07 15.44 6.90
CA SER A 95 15.62 15.62 6.88
C SER A 95 15.08 16.00 5.50
N LYS A 96 15.79 16.86 4.76
CA LYS A 96 15.44 17.24 3.37
C LYS A 96 15.50 16.03 2.44
N LEU A 97 16.51 15.19 2.60
CA LEU A 97 16.62 13.92 1.87
C LEU A 97 15.39 13.05 2.09
N ILE A 98 15.07 12.74 3.35
CA ILE A 98 13.96 11.86 3.70
C ILE A 98 12.63 12.44 3.20
N MET A 99 12.38 13.72 3.45
CA MET A 99 11.13 14.37 3.03
C MET A 99 10.98 14.38 1.50
N GLY A 100 12.07 14.60 0.76
CA GLY A 100 12.06 14.55 -0.69
C GLY A 100 11.62 13.19 -1.21
N TYR A 101 12.18 12.09 -0.70
CA TYR A 101 11.78 10.74 -1.10
C TYR A 101 10.33 10.41 -0.70
N VAL A 102 9.92 10.74 0.53
CA VAL A 102 8.57 10.45 1.04
C VAL A 102 7.50 11.14 0.17
N TRP A 103 7.72 12.40 -0.20
CA TRP A 103 6.78 13.17 -1.02
C TRP A 103 6.61 12.61 -2.43
N HIS A 104 7.63 11.95 -2.97
CA HIS A 104 7.62 11.37 -4.31
C HIS A 104 7.08 9.94 -4.34
N ILE A 105 7.21 9.18 -3.25
CA ILE A 105 6.68 7.82 -3.12
C ILE A 105 5.16 7.80 -2.94
N ILE A 106 4.56 8.88 -2.47
CA ILE A 106 3.15 8.87 -2.05
C ILE A 106 2.16 8.57 -3.19
N LEU A 107 2.40 9.07 -4.41
CA LEU A 107 1.53 8.82 -5.57
C LEU A 107 1.63 7.37 -6.07
N PRO A 108 2.83 6.83 -6.37
CA PRO A 108 3.00 5.41 -6.67
C PRO A 108 2.43 4.51 -5.58
N PHE A 109 2.67 4.83 -4.31
CA PHE A 109 2.14 4.07 -3.19
C PHE A 109 0.60 4.07 -3.15
N LEU A 110 -0.03 5.21 -3.40
CA LEU A 110 -1.49 5.34 -3.41
C LEU A 110 -2.10 4.55 -4.58
N THR A 111 -1.51 4.60 -5.78
CA THR A 111 -1.97 3.79 -6.93
C THR A 111 -2.01 2.30 -6.63
N LEU A 112 -0.91 1.76 -6.11
CA LEU A 112 -0.79 0.35 -5.76
C LEU A 112 -1.72 -0.01 -4.61
N THR A 113 -1.91 0.89 -3.65
CA THR A 113 -2.84 0.69 -2.54
C THR A 113 -4.28 0.60 -3.02
N LEU A 114 -4.73 1.49 -3.91
CA LEU A 114 -6.09 1.45 -4.48
C LEU A 114 -6.34 0.17 -5.29
N TYR A 115 -5.39 -0.19 -6.15
CA TYR A 115 -5.50 -1.39 -6.97
C TYR A 115 -5.58 -2.66 -6.10
N THR A 116 -4.65 -2.82 -5.16
CA THR A 116 -4.63 -4.01 -4.27
C THR A 116 -5.76 -3.99 -3.25
N TYR A 117 -6.33 -2.83 -2.92
CA TYR A 117 -7.50 -2.73 -2.05
C TYR A 117 -8.72 -3.41 -2.69
N GLY A 118 -9.04 -3.06 -3.95
CA GLY A 118 -10.23 -3.56 -4.62
C GLY A 118 -10.26 -5.09 -4.72
N GLY A 119 -9.17 -5.68 -5.20
CA GLY A 119 -9.07 -7.14 -5.35
C GLY A 119 -9.20 -7.89 -4.04
N PHE A 120 -8.47 -7.48 -2.99
CA PHE A 120 -8.53 -8.16 -1.69
C PHE A 120 -9.85 -7.96 -0.96
N LEU A 121 -10.52 -6.81 -1.12
CA LEU A 121 -11.84 -6.60 -0.54
C LEU A 121 -12.86 -7.57 -1.14
N LEU A 122 -12.90 -7.66 -2.48
CA LEU A 122 -13.85 -8.52 -3.19
C LEU A 122 -13.61 -9.99 -2.88
N LEU A 123 -12.35 -10.42 -2.91
CA LEU A 123 -11.97 -11.80 -2.58
C LEU A 123 -12.33 -12.15 -1.13
N THR A 124 -11.96 -11.31 -0.17
CA THR A 124 -12.27 -11.54 1.25
C THR A 124 -13.76 -11.56 1.49
N ARG A 125 -14.51 -10.67 0.83
CA ARG A 125 -15.97 -10.65 0.96
C ARG A 125 -16.59 -11.95 0.45
N ALA A 126 -16.15 -12.45 -0.70
CA ALA A 126 -16.65 -13.70 -1.26
C ALA A 126 -16.38 -14.89 -0.31
N THR A 127 -15.13 -15.08 0.10
CA THR A 127 -14.75 -16.21 0.97
C THR A 127 -15.37 -16.11 2.37
N MET A 128 -15.54 -14.90 2.91
CA MET A 128 -16.22 -14.69 4.19
C MET A 128 -17.71 -14.98 4.11
N ILE A 129 -18.40 -14.62 3.02
CA ILE A 129 -19.81 -14.94 2.84
C ILE A 129 -20.01 -16.46 2.87
N ASP A 130 -19.17 -17.20 2.13
CA ASP A 130 -19.24 -18.66 2.09
C ASP A 130 -18.94 -19.24 3.49
N ALA A 131 -17.86 -18.81 4.13
CA ALA A 131 -17.48 -19.27 5.46
C ALA A 131 -18.53 -18.97 6.55
N LEU A 132 -19.30 -17.88 6.42
CA LEU A 132 -20.35 -17.51 7.37
C LEU A 132 -21.63 -18.34 7.24
N THR A 133 -21.81 -19.06 6.13
CA THR A 133 -22.95 -19.97 5.92
C THR A 133 -22.73 -21.37 6.50
N GLU A 134 -21.54 -21.65 7.02
CA GLU A 134 -21.15 -22.97 7.52
C GLU A 134 -21.73 -23.32 8.90
N ASP A 135 -21.99 -24.61 9.13
CA ASP A 135 -22.61 -25.11 10.36
C ASP A 135 -21.79 -24.81 11.63
N TYR A 136 -20.45 -24.78 11.52
CA TYR A 136 -19.58 -24.44 12.65
C TYR A 136 -19.75 -22.97 13.09
N ILE A 137 -20.22 -22.08 12.22
CA ILE A 137 -20.55 -20.69 12.55
C ILE A 137 -21.89 -20.61 13.26
N VAL A 138 -22.90 -21.34 12.79
CA VAL A 138 -24.21 -21.41 13.45
C VAL A 138 -24.07 -21.96 14.87
N THR A 139 -23.29 -23.03 15.05
CA THR A 139 -23.00 -23.58 16.38
C THR A 139 -22.19 -22.61 17.26
N ALA A 140 -21.23 -21.86 16.70
CA ALA A 140 -20.50 -20.82 17.42
C ALA A 140 -21.43 -19.69 17.91
N ARG A 141 -22.40 -19.27 17.08
CA ARG A 141 -23.43 -18.29 17.46
C ARG A 141 -24.40 -18.85 18.52
N ALA A 142 -24.79 -20.12 18.41
CA ALA A 142 -25.63 -20.80 19.41
C ALA A 142 -24.97 -20.88 20.79
N LYS A 143 -23.63 -20.94 20.84
CA LYS A 143 -22.84 -20.84 22.08
C LYS A 143 -22.78 -19.42 22.68
N GLY A 144 -23.43 -18.43 22.06
CA GLY A 144 -23.45 -17.04 22.54
C GLY A 144 -22.12 -16.29 22.36
N LEU A 145 -21.25 -16.74 21.46
CA LEU A 145 -19.99 -16.03 21.18
C LEU A 145 -20.27 -14.66 20.56
N PRO A 146 -19.51 -13.61 20.93
CA PRO A 146 -19.69 -12.28 20.34
C PRO A 146 -19.35 -12.30 18.85
N GLU A 147 -20.12 -11.56 18.04
CA GLU A 147 -20.03 -11.58 16.57
C GLU A 147 -18.61 -11.26 16.06
N ILE A 148 -17.89 -10.36 16.72
CA ILE A 148 -16.49 -10.03 16.38
C ILE A 148 -15.59 -11.28 16.50
N LYS A 149 -15.79 -12.11 17.53
CA LYS A 149 -15.01 -13.34 17.73
C LYS A 149 -15.43 -14.42 16.72
N VAL A 150 -16.71 -14.49 16.36
CA VAL A 150 -17.18 -15.38 15.30
C VAL A 150 -16.52 -14.99 13.96
N LEU A 151 -16.52 -13.71 13.62
CA LEU A 151 -15.92 -13.18 12.39
C LEU A 151 -14.41 -13.37 12.31
N TYR A 152 -13.64 -12.77 13.23
CA TYR A 152 -12.18 -12.72 13.11
C TYR A 152 -11.47 -14.01 13.54
N LYS A 153 -12.04 -14.79 14.48
CA LYS A 153 -11.38 -15.99 15.00
C LYS A 153 -11.85 -17.28 14.35
N HIS A 154 -13.12 -17.37 13.92
CA HIS A 154 -13.70 -18.60 13.40
C HIS A 154 -13.86 -18.53 11.87
N ALA A 155 -14.63 -17.56 11.36
CA ALA A 155 -14.89 -17.43 9.93
C ALA A 155 -13.63 -17.03 9.14
N LEU A 156 -12.94 -15.97 9.57
CA LEU A 156 -11.74 -15.47 8.88
C LEU A 156 -10.63 -16.51 8.81
N LYS A 157 -10.49 -17.36 9.83
CA LYS A 157 -9.47 -18.42 9.83
C LYS A 157 -9.69 -19.39 8.66
N ASN A 158 -10.94 -19.77 8.39
CA ASN A 158 -11.26 -20.64 7.26
C ASN A 158 -11.23 -19.88 5.93
N ALA A 159 -11.78 -18.67 5.90
CA ALA A 159 -11.77 -17.80 4.73
C ALA A 159 -10.37 -17.32 4.32
N SER A 160 -9.35 -17.48 5.18
CA SER A 160 -7.98 -17.04 4.92
C SER A 160 -7.18 -17.93 3.97
N LEU A 161 -7.61 -19.17 3.72
CA LEU A 161 -6.84 -20.11 2.88
C LEU A 161 -6.58 -19.54 1.47
N PRO A 162 -7.60 -19.00 0.75
CA PRO A 162 -7.35 -18.38 -0.55
C PRO A 162 -6.64 -17.03 -0.43
N LEU A 163 -6.88 -16.30 0.66
CA LEU A 163 -6.30 -14.97 0.89
C LEU A 163 -4.78 -15.03 1.04
N ILE A 164 -4.26 -16.06 1.73
CA ILE A 164 -2.82 -16.26 1.92
C ILE A 164 -2.15 -16.53 0.57
N THR A 165 -2.72 -17.44 -0.23
CA THR A 165 -2.19 -17.74 -1.57
C THR A 165 -2.19 -16.50 -2.47
N SER A 166 -3.27 -15.74 -2.49
CA SER A 166 -3.34 -14.49 -3.26
C SER A 166 -2.38 -13.42 -2.73
N ALA A 167 -2.14 -13.36 -1.42
CA ALA A 167 -1.14 -12.46 -0.82
C ALA A 167 0.27 -12.81 -1.28
N VAL A 168 0.63 -14.09 -1.33
CA VAL A 168 1.94 -14.55 -1.84
C VAL A 168 2.10 -14.18 -3.31
N LEU A 169 1.10 -14.48 -4.16
CA LEU A 169 1.14 -14.11 -5.58
C LEU A 169 1.29 -12.60 -5.76
N SER A 170 0.52 -11.81 -5.01
CA SER A 170 0.56 -10.36 -5.12
C SER A 170 1.88 -9.77 -4.62
N PHE A 171 2.51 -10.38 -3.62
CA PHE A 171 3.87 -10.01 -3.21
C PHE A 171 4.88 -10.31 -4.32
N ALA A 172 4.78 -11.49 -4.96
CA ALA A 172 5.63 -11.82 -6.11
C ALA A 172 5.45 -10.83 -7.27
N PHE A 173 4.21 -10.42 -7.58
CA PHE A 173 3.94 -9.37 -8.57
C PHE A 173 4.55 -8.02 -8.18
N MET A 174 4.50 -7.64 -6.90
CA MET A 174 5.08 -6.39 -6.41
C MET A 174 6.61 -6.39 -6.53
N VAL A 175 7.27 -7.53 -6.30
CA VAL A 175 8.73 -7.69 -6.47
C VAL A 175 9.11 -7.75 -7.96
N SER A 176 8.32 -8.46 -8.78
CA SER A 176 8.63 -8.70 -10.19
C SER A 176 8.31 -7.51 -11.11
N GLY A 177 7.40 -6.63 -10.72
CA GLY A 177 6.53 -6.07 -11.75
C GLY A 177 5.75 -4.85 -11.33
N ALA A 178 6.38 -3.94 -10.59
CA ALA A 178 6.01 -2.55 -10.70
C ALA A 178 6.46 -1.95 -12.05
N VAL A 179 7.02 -2.70 -13.01
CA VAL A 179 7.45 -2.22 -14.34
C VAL A 179 6.42 -1.28 -15.00
N ILE A 180 5.13 -1.59 -14.91
CA ILE A 180 4.06 -0.74 -15.43
C ILE A 180 3.93 0.57 -14.63
N THR A 181 4.10 0.55 -13.31
CA THR A 181 4.10 1.75 -12.47
C THR A 181 5.42 2.54 -12.51
N GLU A 182 6.58 1.87 -12.62
CA GLU A 182 7.90 2.49 -12.77
C GLU A 182 7.98 3.29 -14.07
N THR A 183 7.46 2.72 -15.16
CA THR A 183 7.34 3.42 -16.44
C THR A 183 6.37 4.60 -16.39
N VAL A 184 5.22 4.48 -15.71
CA VAL A 184 4.24 5.57 -15.56
C VAL A 184 4.78 6.72 -14.71
N PHE A 185 5.46 6.42 -13.61
CA PHE A 185 6.00 7.42 -12.70
C PHE A 185 7.42 7.86 -13.05
N ASN A 186 8.02 7.32 -14.12
CA ASN A 186 9.41 7.58 -14.51
C ASN A 186 10.38 7.41 -13.32
N TYR A 187 10.14 6.34 -12.57
CA TYR A 187 11.02 5.85 -11.51
C TYR A 187 12.05 4.94 -12.19
N PRO A 188 13.37 5.17 -12.04
CA PRO A 188 14.37 4.27 -12.60
C PRO A 188 14.41 2.93 -11.86
#